data_AF-A0A177WI50-F1
#
_entry.id   AF-A0A177WI50-F1
#
_cell.length_a   1.000
_cell.length_b   1.000
_cell.length_c   1.000
_cell.angle_alpha   90.00
_cell.angle_beta   90.00
_cell.angle_gamma   90.00
#
_symmetry.space_group_name_H-M   'P 1'
#
loop_
_entity.id
_entity.type
_entity.pdbx_description
1 polymer ?
#
loop_
_entity_poly.entity_id
_entity_poly.type
_entity_poly.pdbx_seq_one_letter_code
_entity_poly.pdbx_strand_id
1 'polypeptide(L)'
;MDRNDYYGGESASLNLSQLYRKFRNGMAPPQQFGRDRDYNVDLIPKFAMASGEFVNILYHTDVTRYLEFRQIAVSYVYRDGKISKVPSNQQEALTSSLMGLFEKRRVKSFFEFIQGYDFNDPKTHQGLDLNKVTMVEVYKKFGLEPGTQDFVGHALALHLDDTYMTAPARDTYERICLYMNSMARYGKSPYIYPLYGLGELPQGFARLSAIYGGTYMLQKNIDEIVMENGKFVGVKSDGEVVKAKAVIGDPSYFPNHTKKTGSVVRVICILNHPIPNTGDADSVQLVIPQNQVHRKHDVYVASVSAAHSVCAKDFFVAIVSTLVETDNPEKECEAGLALLGPILEKFVDVKDIFEPISDGTADSIFVSKSYDATSHFETTCADVKSIYKRLTGNELKVEGKVKKLDEEGQAQ
;
A
#
# COMPACT_ATOMS: atom_id res chain seq x y z
N MET A 1 -9.89 -11.55 -17.38
CA MET A 1 -10.66 -10.68 -18.29
C MET A 1 -10.79 -9.33 -17.60
N ASP A 2 -10.69 -8.23 -18.33
CA ASP A 2 -10.92 -6.87 -17.82
C ASP A 2 -11.79 -6.12 -18.83
N ARG A 3 -12.79 -5.41 -18.32
CA ARG A 3 -13.67 -4.55 -19.14
C ARG A 3 -12.92 -3.33 -19.70
N ASN A 4 -11.83 -2.92 -19.05
CA ASN A 4 -11.00 -1.81 -19.48
C ASN A 4 -10.02 -2.23 -20.58
N ASP A 5 -9.61 -1.26 -21.40
CA ASP A 5 -8.57 -1.41 -22.43
C ASP A 5 -7.13 -1.23 -21.87
N TYR A 6 -7.00 -1.12 -20.54
CA TYR A 6 -5.74 -0.97 -19.82
C TYR A 6 -5.70 -1.88 -18.58
N TYR A 7 -4.49 -2.15 -18.07
CA TYR A 7 -4.28 -2.89 -16.83
C TYR A 7 -4.43 -2.03 -15.57
N GLY A 8 -4.79 -2.67 -14.46
CA GLY A 8 -4.67 -2.10 -13.11
C GLY A 8 -5.97 -1.60 -12.47
N GLY A 9 -7.08 -1.56 -13.22
CA GLY A 9 -8.40 -1.19 -12.71
C GLY A 9 -8.38 0.15 -11.95
N GLU A 10 -8.93 0.17 -10.73
CA GLU A 10 -8.94 1.37 -9.87
C GLU A 10 -7.53 1.84 -9.44
N SER A 11 -6.51 0.97 -9.54
CA SER A 11 -5.11 1.28 -9.20
C SER A 11 -4.22 1.49 -10.43
N ALA A 12 -4.80 1.77 -11.61
CA ALA A 12 -4.04 1.98 -12.83
C ALA A 12 -3.07 3.18 -12.75
N SER A 13 -1.99 3.11 -13.52
CA SER A 13 -1.10 4.25 -13.80
C SER A 13 -1.54 4.91 -15.11
N LEU A 14 -1.88 6.19 -15.06
CA LEU A 14 -2.38 6.94 -16.20
C LEU A 14 -1.32 7.89 -16.74
N ASN A 15 -1.26 8.03 -18.06
CA ASN A 15 -0.54 9.15 -18.66
C ASN A 15 -1.30 10.46 -18.45
N LEU A 16 -0.67 11.59 -18.82
CA LEU A 16 -1.22 12.91 -18.52
C LEU A 16 -2.56 13.16 -19.23
N SER A 17 -2.70 12.75 -20.49
CA SER A 17 -3.92 12.89 -21.28
C SER A 17 -5.07 12.04 -20.73
N GLN A 18 -4.79 10.83 -20.26
CA GLN A 18 -5.76 9.98 -19.58
C GLN A 18 -6.19 10.60 -18.24
N LEU A 19 -5.25 11.17 -17.49
CA LEU A 19 -5.53 11.86 -16.23
C LEU A 19 -6.47 13.07 -16.45
N TYR A 20 -6.17 13.92 -17.44
CA TYR A 20 -7.05 15.03 -17.82
C TYR A 20 -8.39 14.56 -18.40
N ARG A 21 -8.42 13.45 -19.15
CA ARG A 21 -9.67 12.86 -19.60
C ARG A 21 -10.57 12.48 -18.42
N LYS A 22 -9.99 11.85 -17.40
CA LYS A 22 -10.69 11.40 -16.20
C LYS A 22 -11.17 12.56 -15.32
N PHE A 23 -10.34 13.59 -15.11
CA PHE A 23 -10.58 14.61 -14.08
C PHE A 23 -10.92 16.02 -14.61
N ARG A 24 -10.80 16.23 -15.93
CA ARG A 24 -11.02 17.52 -16.61
C ARG A 24 -11.86 17.36 -17.89
N ASN A 25 -12.69 16.32 -17.96
CA ASN A 25 -13.61 16.08 -19.08
C ASN A 25 -12.93 16.11 -20.46
N GLY A 26 -11.69 15.62 -20.57
CA GLY A 26 -10.98 15.52 -21.86
C GLY A 26 -10.25 16.78 -22.32
N MET A 27 -10.15 17.82 -21.48
CA MET A 27 -9.29 18.96 -21.77
C MET A 27 -7.84 18.51 -22.07
N ALA A 28 -7.17 19.18 -23.01
CA ALA A 28 -5.77 18.90 -23.30
C ALA A 28 -4.89 19.32 -22.11
N PRO A 29 -3.91 18.50 -21.70
CA PRO A 29 -2.95 18.92 -20.68
C PRO A 29 -2.16 20.16 -21.11
N PRO A 30 -1.88 21.10 -20.19
CA PRO A 30 -0.99 22.23 -20.45
C PRO A 30 0.39 21.78 -20.95
N GLN A 31 0.89 22.42 -22.01
CA GLN A 31 2.18 22.08 -22.64
C GLN A 31 3.37 22.19 -21.68
N GLN A 32 3.26 23.01 -20.63
CA GLN A 32 4.30 23.19 -19.62
C GLN A 32 4.64 21.90 -18.86
N PHE A 33 3.72 20.93 -18.80
CA PHE A 33 3.96 19.63 -18.16
C PHE A 33 4.81 18.69 -19.03
N GLY A 34 5.16 19.07 -20.26
CA GLY A 34 6.01 18.25 -21.11
C GLY A 34 5.23 17.18 -21.87
N ARG A 35 5.87 16.04 -22.14
CA ARG A 35 5.32 15.02 -23.05
C ARG A 35 4.46 14.03 -22.30
N ASP A 36 3.33 13.67 -22.91
CA ASP A 36 2.34 12.74 -22.37
C ASP A 36 2.94 11.40 -21.89
N ARG A 37 3.83 10.81 -22.71
CA ARG A 37 4.48 9.52 -22.45
C ARG A 37 5.48 9.52 -21.29
N ASP A 38 5.86 10.69 -20.78
CA ASP A 38 6.78 10.78 -19.66
C ASP A 38 6.02 10.60 -18.32
N TYR A 39 4.68 10.51 -18.36
CA TYR A 39 3.82 10.35 -17.19
C TYR A 39 3.27 8.93 -17.05
N ASN A 40 3.41 8.39 -15.84
CA ASN A 40 2.79 7.14 -15.37
C ASN A 40 2.25 7.40 -13.96
N VAL A 41 1.16 8.14 -13.87
CA VAL A 41 0.58 8.63 -12.62
C VAL A 41 -0.34 7.59 -12.02
N ASP A 42 0.09 6.93 -10.94
CA ASP A 42 -0.76 6.01 -10.20
C ASP A 42 -1.97 6.72 -9.60
N LEU A 43 -3.15 6.12 -9.78
CA LEU A 43 -4.36 6.56 -9.08
C LEU A 43 -4.33 6.20 -7.58
N ILE A 44 -3.61 5.13 -7.22
CA ILE A 44 -3.48 4.63 -5.85
C ILE A 44 -2.01 4.28 -5.58
N PRO A 45 -1.18 5.23 -5.13
CA PRO A 45 0.23 4.97 -4.87
C PRO A 45 0.41 4.18 -3.58
N LYS A 46 1.19 3.12 -3.67
CA LYS A 46 1.60 2.26 -2.57
C LYS A 46 3.07 1.90 -2.71
N PHE A 47 3.80 1.98 -1.60
CA PHE A 47 5.18 1.58 -1.49
C PHE A 47 5.30 0.14 -0.97
N ALA A 48 6.28 -0.59 -1.47
CA ALA A 48 6.59 -1.92 -0.98
C ALA A 48 7.60 -1.82 0.17
N MET A 49 7.31 -2.46 1.31
CA MET A 49 8.32 -2.64 2.35
C MET A 49 9.40 -3.59 1.83
N ALA A 50 10.66 -3.18 1.95
CA ALA A 50 11.83 -3.87 1.42
C ALA A 50 11.99 -5.33 1.87
N SER A 51 11.57 -5.63 3.11
CA SER A 51 11.56 -6.97 3.68
C SER A 51 10.13 -7.50 3.89
N GLY A 52 9.13 -6.85 3.29
CA GLY A 52 7.71 -7.19 3.41
C GLY A 52 7.31 -8.37 2.53
N GLU A 53 6.11 -8.88 2.78
CA GLU A 53 5.59 -10.04 2.07
C GLU A 53 5.44 -9.79 0.57
N PHE A 54 5.10 -8.56 0.18
CA PHE A 54 4.97 -8.21 -1.23
C PHE A 54 6.26 -8.49 -2.02
N VAL A 55 7.41 -8.07 -1.47
CA VAL A 55 8.73 -8.31 -2.08
C VAL A 55 9.05 -9.80 -2.08
N ASN A 56 8.66 -10.53 -1.04
CA ASN A 56 8.80 -11.98 -0.98
C ASN A 56 8.03 -12.67 -2.13
N ILE A 57 6.75 -12.30 -2.33
CA ILE A 57 5.92 -12.78 -3.44
C ILE A 57 6.59 -12.50 -4.78
N LEU A 58 7.02 -11.25 -5.01
CA LEU A 58 7.69 -10.88 -6.27
C LEU A 58 8.96 -11.70 -6.52
N TYR A 59 9.76 -11.92 -5.48
CA TYR A 59 11.01 -12.67 -5.59
C TYR A 59 10.77 -14.14 -5.91
N HIS A 60 9.84 -14.78 -5.21
CA HIS A 60 9.57 -16.22 -5.39
C HIS A 60 8.83 -16.52 -6.69
N THR A 61 8.01 -15.58 -7.17
CA THR A 61 7.30 -15.67 -8.46
C THR A 61 8.16 -15.29 -9.69
N ASP A 62 9.41 -14.87 -9.48
CA ASP A 62 10.33 -14.40 -10.53
C ASP A 62 9.82 -13.20 -11.35
N VAL A 63 8.80 -12.49 -10.86
CA VAL A 63 8.27 -11.26 -11.49
C VAL A 63 9.30 -10.12 -11.40
N THR A 64 10.21 -10.17 -10.42
CA THR A 64 11.34 -9.21 -10.32
C THR A 64 12.24 -9.19 -11.55
N ARG A 65 12.20 -10.19 -12.44
CA ARG A 65 12.93 -10.18 -13.72
C ARG A 65 12.40 -9.13 -14.71
N TYR A 66 11.18 -8.65 -14.49
CA TYR A 66 10.50 -7.69 -15.36
C TYR A 66 10.36 -6.30 -14.70
N LEU A 67 10.81 -6.15 -13.46
CA LEU A 67 10.59 -4.96 -12.66
C LEU A 67 11.92 -4.45 -12.12
N GLU A 68 12.18 -3.17 -12.33
CA GLU A 68 13.27 -2.47 -11.66
C GLU A 68 12.69 -1.63 -10.52
N PHE A 69 13.29 -1.73 -9.34
CA PHE A 69 12.83 -1.00 -8.15
C PHE A 69 13.86 0.04 -7.74
N ARG A 70 13.36 1.21 -7.35
CA ARG A 70 14.15 2.25 -6.72
C ARG A 70 13.70 2.43 -5.28
N GLN A 71 14.65 2.74 -4.40
CA GLN A 71 14.37 3.02 -3.01
C GLN A 71 13.77 4.42 -2.87
N ILE A 72 12.75 4.56 -2.02
CA ILE A 72 12.22 5.87 -1.63
C ILE A 72 13.26 6.61 -0.79
N ALA A 73 13.50 7.88 -1.09
CA ALA A 73 14.61 8.63 -0.50
C ALA A 73 14.40 8.91 1.01
N VAL A 74 13.17 9.22 1.43
CA VAL A 74 12.88 9.54 2.84
C VAL A 74 11.52 9.01 3.33
N SER A 75 11.45 8.62 4.60
CA SER A 75 10.22 8.28 5.34
C SER A 75 10.11 9.17 6.58
N TYR A 76 9.13 10.05 6.58
CA TYR A 76 8.94 11.13 7.55
C TYR A 76 7.62 10.98 8.30
N VAL A 77 7.54 11.61 9.46
CA VAL A 77 6.32 11.76 10.26
C VAL A 77 6.09 13.23 10.58
N TYR A 78 4.83 13.64 10.56
CA TYR A 78 4.41 14.97 10.99
C TYR A 78 4.16 15.00 12.50
N ARG A 79 4.69 16.02 13.17
CA ARG A 79 4.45 16.30 14.59
C ARG A 79 4.62 17.80 14.85
N ASP A 80 3.70 18.39 15.60
CA ASP A 80 3.78 19.79 16.06
C ASP A 80 4.07 20.80 14.93
N GLY A 81 3.42 20.66 13.76
CA GLY A 81 3.59 21.58 12.63
C GLY A 81 4.81 21.32 11.74
N LYS A 82 5.59 20.26 12.02
CA LYS A 82 6.84 19.96 11.31
C LYS A 82 6.90 18.50 10.90
N ILE A 83 7.65 18.24 9.83
CA ILE A 83 8.00 16.89 9.41
C ILE A 83 9.42 16.56 9.86
N SER A 84 9.66 15.30 10.22
CA SER A 84 11.01 14.82 10.55
C SER A 84 11.17 13.35 10.17
N LYS A 85 12.42 12.92 9.96
CA LYS A 85 12.74 11.52 9.70
C LYS A 85 12.26 10.63 10.83
N VAL A 86 11.59 9.52 10.48
CA VAL A 86 11.19 8.48 11.44
C VAL A 86 12.45 7.77 11.94
N PRO A 87 12.75 7.80 13.25
CA PRO A 87 13.91 7.07 13.78
C PRO A 87 13.60 5.58 13.79
N SER A 88 14.47 4.78 13.17
CA SER A 88 14.27 3.33 13.04
C SER A 88 15.30 2.48 13.79
N ASN A 89 16.23 3.13 14.49
CA ASN A 89 17.25 2.44 15.28
C ASN A 89 17.71 3.33 16.46
N GLN A 90 18.52 2.75 17.34
CA GLN A 90 18.99 3.40 18.56
C GLN A 90 19.78 4.69 18.30
N GLN A 91 20.64 4.70 17.26
CA GLN A 91 21.47 5.85 16.92
C GLN A 91 20.60 7.00 16.41
N GLU A 92 19.67 6.71 15.51
CA GLU A 92 18.72 7.70 14.99
C GLU A 92 17.78 8.25 16.08
N ALA A 93 17.36 7.41 17.03
CA ALA A 93 16.55 7.85 18.17
C ALA A 93 17.28 8.92 18.99
N LEU A 94 18.59 8.76 19.24
CA LEU A 94 19.40 9.74 19.97
C LEU A 94 19.61 11.06 19.21
N THR A 95 19.65 11.02 17.87
CA THR A 95 19.86 12.22 17.05
C THR A 95 18.56 12.88 16.58
N SER A 96 17.40 12.23 16.76
CA SER A 96 16.11 12.72 16.26
C SER A 96 15.72 14.10 16.79
N SER A 97 15.09 14.93 15.96
CA SER A 97 14.51 16.21 16.37
C SER A 97 13.09 16.09 16.94
N LEU A 98 12.46 14.91 16.87
CA LEU A 98 11.07 14.67 17.29
C LEU A 98 10.86 14.68 18.80
N MET A 99 11.94 14.55 19.58
CA MET A 99 11.87 14.19 20.99
C MET A 99 12.85 15.01 21.82
N GLY A 100 12.45 15.34 23.05
CA GLY A 100 13.35 15.91 24.06
C GLY A 100 14.40 14.89 24.53
N LEU A 101 15.45 15.37 25.20
CA LEU A 101 16.62 14.56 25.58
C LEU A 101 16.26 13.30 26.40
N PHE A 102 15.32 13.41 27.33
CA PHE A 102 14.89 12.29 28.16
C PHE A 102 14.07 11.27 27.38
N GLU A 103 13.18 11.74 26.50
CA GLU A 103 12.35 10.87 25.66
C GLU A 103 13.19 10.06 24.67
N LYS A 104 14.26 10.66 24.11
CA LYS A 104 15.22 9.94 23.28
C LYS A 104 15.84 8.72 23.97
N ARG A 105 16.15 8.84 25.27
CA ARG A 105 16.70 7.72 26.05
C ARG A 105 15.65 6.62 26.25
N ARG A 106 14.40 6.98 26.50
CA ARG A 106 13.28 6.03 26.62
C ARG A 106 13.03 5.28 25.31
N VAL A 107 13.01 5.99 24.18
CA VAL A 107 12.87 5.37 22.85
C VAL A 107 14.07 4.49 22.51
N LYS A 108 15.29 4.90 22.86
CA LYS A 108 16.47 4.02 22.72
C LYS A 108 16.27 2.70 23.48
N SER A 109 15.87 2.75 24.75
CA SER A 109 15.62 1.54 25.55
C SER A 109 14.46 0.69 25.02
N PHE A 110 13.43 1.33 24.47
CA PHE A 110 12.35 0.62 23.78
C PHE A 110 12.87 -0.12 22.54
N PHE A 111 13.68 0.53 21.69
CA PHE A 111 14.27 -0.13 20.52
C PHE A 111 15.27 -1.24 20.89
N GLU A 112 16.02 -1.09 21.97
CA GLU A 112 16.86 -2.17 22.53
C GLU A 112 16.01 -3.38 22.93
N PHE A 113 14.85 -3.15 23.56
CA PHE A 113 13.90 -4.21 23.89
C PHE A 113 13.34 -4.88 22.64
N ILE A 114 12.87 -4.11 21.65
CA ILE A 114 12.32 -4.67 20.41
C ILE A 114 13.38 -5.52 19.69
N GLN A 115 14.59 -5.03 19.53
CA GLN A 115 15.66 -5.77 18.82
C GLN A 115 16.15 -6.99 19.61
N GLY A 116 16.05 -6.96 20.94
CA GLY A 116 16.53 -8.02 21.81
C GLY A 116 15.48 -9.08 22.18
N TYR A 117 14.21 -8.90 21.80
CA TYR A 117 13.13 -9.81 22.21
C TYR A 117 13.16 -11.11 21.42
N ASP A 118 13.30 -12.23 22.11
CA ASP A 118 13.17 -13.57 21.54
C ASP A 118 11.98 -14.28 22.17
N PHE A 119 10.97 -14.62 21.36
CA PHE A 119 9.79 -15.36 21.82
C PHE A 119 10.12 -16.71 22.49
N ASN A 120 11.29 -17.29 22.20
CA ASN A 120 11.74 -18.57 22.75
C ASN A 120 12.63 -18.42 24.00
N ASP A 121 13.11 -17.21 24.34
CA ASP A 121 13.91 -16.96 25.53
C ASP A 121 13.23 -15.96 26.49
N PRO A 122 12.56 -16.46 27.55
CA PRO A 122 11.91 -15.63 28.56
C PRO A 122 12.81 -14.60 29.26
N LYS A 123 14.15 -14.79 29.26
CA LYS A 123 15.09 -13.83 29.86
C LYS A 123 15.10 -12.50 29.09
N THR A 124 14.81 -12.54 27.79
CA THR A 124 14.77 -11.34 26.94
C THR A 124 13.47 -10.55 27.10
N HIS A 125 12.42 -11.16 27.65
CA HIS A 125 11.07 -10.56 27.72
C HIS A 125 10.98 -9.41 28.70
N GLN A 126 11.94 -9.32 29.63
CA GLN A 126 11.95 -8.33 30.70
C GLN A 126 10.62 -8.32 31.50
N GLY A 127 9.89 -9.44 31.57
CA GLY A 127 8.56 -9.52 32.21
C GLY A 127 7.37 -9.11 31.34
N LEU A 128 7.52 -9.00 30.02
CA LEU A 128 6.42 -8.75 29.07
C LEU A 128 6.24 -9.96 28.13
N ASP A 129 5.14 -10.69 28.27
CA ASP A 129 4.72 -11.72 27.29
C ASP A 129 3.90 -11.03 26.19
N LEU A 130 4.51 -10.76 25.03
CA LEU A 130 3.89 -9.99 23.94
C LEU A 130 2.68 -10.70 23.30
N ASN A 131 2.45 -11.99 23.58
CA ASN A 131 1.22 -12.68 23.17
C ASN A 131 0.02 -12.30 24.04
N LYS A 132 0.23 -11.68 25.19
CA LYS A 132 -0.80 -11.41 26.20
C LYS A 132 -0.91 -9.94 26.57
N VAL A 133 0.22 -9.28 26.80
CA VAL A 133 0.21 -7.87 27.21
C VAL A 133 -0.18 -6.99 26.04
N THR A 134 -0.90 -5.93 26.35
CA THR A 134 -1.32 -4.91 25.38
C THR A 134 -0.17 -3.98 25.02
N MET A 135 -0.26 -3.31 23.87
CA MET A 135 0.80 -2.36 23.48
C MET A 135 0.89 -1.16 24.44
N VAL A 136 -0.24 -0.75 25.05
CA VAL A 136 -0.25 0.29 26.10
C VAL A 136 0.58 -0.12 27.33
N GLU A 137 0.54 -1.39 27.73
CA GLU A 137 1.36 -1.89 28.84
C GLU A 137 2.85 -1.86 28.49
N VAL A 138 3.20 -2.18 27.23
CA VAL A 138 4.57 -2.05 26.72
C VAL A 138 5.01 -0.57 26.76
N TYR A 139 4.22 0.35 26.19
CA TYR A 139 4.54 1.77 26.21
C TYR A 139 4.68 2.34 27.62
N LYS A 140 3.79 1.94 28.55
CA LYS A 140 3.85 2.35 29.95
C LYS A 140 5.14 1.88 30.64
N LYS A 141 5.61 0.67 30.35
CA LYS A 141 6.86 0.16 30.91
C LYS A 141 8.07 0.99 30.50
N PHE A 142 8.14 1.41 29.24
CA PHE A 142 9.22 2.25 28.73
C PHE A 142 9.00 3.74 28.99
N GLY A 143 7.81 4.12 29.48
CA GLY A 143 7.44 5.49 29.78
C GLY A 143 7.36 6.38 28.54
N LEU A 144 6.97 5.82 27.39
CA LEU A 144 6.88 6.57 26.13
C LEU A 144 5.77 7.61 26.21
N GLU A 145 6.06 8.84 25.79
CA GLU A 145 5.09 9.94 25.78
C GLU A 145 4.04 9.76 24.67
N PRO A 146 2.83 10.34 24.78
CA PRO A 146 1.78 10.17 23.78
C PRO A 146 2.22 10.44 22.34
N GLY A 147 2.92 11.56 22.08
CA GLY A 147 3.43 11.88 20.74
C GLY A 147 4.51 10.92 20.23
N THR A 148 5.12 10.12 21.11
CA THR A 148 6.02 9.03 20.73
C THR A 148 5.25 7.77 20.39
N GLN A 149 4.23 7.44 21.18
CA GLN A 149 3.33 6.35 20.87
C GLN A 149 2.66 6.55 19.50
N ASP A 150 2.29 7.80 19.17
CA ASP A 150 1.78 8.18 17.86
C ASP A 150 2.74 7.76 16.73
N PHE A 151 4.01 8.22 16.73
CA PHE A 151 4.91 7.87 15.62
C PHE A 151 5.30 6.39 15.63
N VAL A 152 5.38 5.74 16.80
CA VAL A 152 5.68 4.31 16.87
C VAL A 152 4.53 3.48 16.28
N GLY A 153 3.28 3.80 16.62
CA GLY A 153 2.11 3.11 16.08
C GLY A 153 1.89 3.39 14.59
N HIS A 154 1.90 4.66 14.21
CA HIS A 154 1.41 5.11 12.90
C HIS A 154 2.51 5.21 11.84
N ALA A 155 3.75 5.56 12.22
CA ALA A 155 4.84 5.75 11.27
C ALA A 155 5.89 4.61 11.24
N LEU A 156 6.00 3.82 12.32
CA LEU A 156 6.84 2.61 12.37
C LEU A 156 6.03 1.34 12.16
N ALA A 157 4.99 1.11 12.97
CA ALA A 157 4.15 -0.09 12.87
C ALA A 157 3.08 0.01 11.76
N LEU A 158 2.83 1.23 11.24
CA LEU A 158 1.84 1.53 10.20
C LEU A 158 0.44 0.99 10.55
N HIS A 159 0.02 1.19 11.79
CA HIS A 159 -1.38 1.04 12.16
C HIS A 159 -2.21 2.16 11.55
N LEU A 160 -3.49 1.89 11.36
CA LEU A 160 -4.45 2.82 10.73
C LEU A 160 -5.17 3.72 11.73
N ASP A 161 -5.27 3.23 12.96
CA ASP A 161 -5.97 3.83 14.08
C ASP A 161 -5.36 3.30 15.38
N ASP A 162 -5.81 3.80 16.54
CA ASP A 162 -5.27 3.42 17.84
C ASP A 162 -5.86 2.10 18.41
N THR A 163 -6.62 1.32 17.63
CA THR A 163 -7.19 0.05 18.16
C THR A 163 -6.10 -0.97 18.53
N TYR A 164 -4.92 -0.89 17.92
CA TYR A 164 -3.75 -1.73 18.25
C TYR A 164 -3.28 -1.55 19.70
N MET A 165 -3.58 -0.41 20.33
CA MET A 165 -3.12 -0.06 21.67
C MET A 165 -3.60 -1.06 22.73
N THR A 166 -4.82 -1.59 22.55
CA THR A 166 -5.46 -2.54 23.47
C THR A 166 -5.40 -3.99 23.01
N ALA A 167 -4.87 -4.23 21.80
CA ALA A 167 -4.60 -5.57 21.28
C ALA A 167 -3.28 -6.12 21.85
N PRO A 168 -3.08 -7.45 21.82
CA PRO A 168 -1.79 -8.06 22.14
C PRO A 168 -0.64 -7.45 21.34
N ALA A 169 0.47 -7.12 22.02
CA ALA A 169 1.58 -6.36 21.46
C ALA A 169 2.35 -7.10 20.34
N ARG A 170 2.15 -8.41 20.17
CA ARG A 170 2.84 -9.23 19.17
C ARG A 170 2.73 -8.69 17.74
N ASP A 171 1.53 -8.35 17.27
CA ASP A 171 1.36 -7.86 15.89
C ASP A 171 2.12 -6.53 15.69
N THR A 172 2.01 -5.62 16.66
CA THR A 172 2.74 -4.34 16.64
C THR A 172 4.25 -4.56 16.68
N TYR A 173 4.73 -5.51 17.49
CA TYR A 173 6.14 -5.90 17.53
C TYR A 173 6.63 -6.41 16.17
N GLU A 174 5.90 -7.33 15.54
CA GLU A 174 6.25 -7.92 14.25
C GLU A 174 6.31 -6.84 13.15
N ARG A 175 5.37 -5.88 13.16
CA ARG A 175 5.37 -4.72 12.25
C ARG A 175 6.57 -3.79 12.44
N ILE A 176 6.92 -3.47 13.70
CA ILE A 176 8.11 -2.64 13.99
C ILE A 176 9.38 -3.36 13.52
N CYS A 177 9.50 -4.65 13.81
CA CYS A 177 10.62 -5.48 13.35
C CYS A 177 10.71 -5.50 11.82
N LEU A 178 9.58 -5.63 11.11
CA LEU A 178 9.53 -5.56 9.65
C LEU A 178 10.05 -4.21 9.13
N TYR A 179 9.62 -3.09 9.73
CA TYR A 179 10.11 -1.76 9.38
C TYR A 179 11.63 -1.65 9.61
N MET A 180 12.11 -2.05 10.79
CA MET A 180 13.53 -2.01 11.15
C MET A 180 14.39 -2.87 10.21
N ASN A 181 13.94 -4.08 9.88
CA ASN A 181 14.62 -4.98 8.95
C ASN A 181 14.62 -4.42 7.52
N SER A 182 13.54 -3.76 7.11
CA SER A 182 13.45 -3.09 5.81
C SER A 182 14.40 -1.88 5.73
N MET A 183 14.49 -1.09 6.80
CA MET A 183 15.47 0.00 6.93
C MET A 183 16.91 -0.50 6.88
N ALA A 184 17.22 -1.59 7.60
CA ALA A 184 18.57 -2.16 7.63
C ALA A 184 19.04 -2.66 6.25
N ARG A 185 18.11 -3.04 5.36
CA ARG A 185 18.44 -3.52 4.01
C ARG A 185 18.98 -2.43 3.09
N TYR A 186 18.42 -1.22 3.14
CA TYR A 186 18.71 -0.15 2.16
C TYR A 186 19.10 1.22 2.78
N GLY A 187 18.97 1.42 4.09
CA GLY A 187 19.53 2.55 4.85
C GLY A 187 18.80 3.90 4.78
N LYS A 188 18.19 4.30 3.64
CA LYS A 188 17.50 5.60 3.51
C LYS A 188 16.07 5.59 4.06
N SER A 189 15.24 4.68 3.53
CA SER A 189 13.86 4.40 3.95
C SER A 189 13.59 2.89 3.85
N PRO A 190 12.52 2.34 4.48
CA PRO A 190 12.18 0.93 4.38
C PRO A 190 11.47 0.58 3.06
N TYR A 191 11.29 1.55 2.17
CA TYR A 191 10.38 1.45 1.04
C TYR A 191 11.10 1.39 -0.30
N ILE A 192 10.52 0.62 -1.21
CA ILE A 192 10.88 0.60 -2.63
C ILE A 192 9.63 0.83 -3.48
N TYR A 193 9.85 1.30 -4.69
CA TYR A 193 8.82 1.59 -5.67
C TYR A 193 9.32 1.27 -7.08
N PRO A 194 8.51 0.66 -7.94
CA PRO A 194 8.94 0.29 -9.28
C PRO A 194 9.20 1.52 -10.15
N LEU A 195 10.23 1.45 -10.99
CA LEU A 195 10.35 2.40 -12.10
C LEU A 195 9.12 2.26 -13.02
N TYR A 196 8.69 3.38 -13.59
CA TYR A 196 7.49 3.50 -14.42
C TYR A 196 6.15 3.31 -13.69
N GLY A 197 6.18 3.22 -12.35
CA GLY A 197 4.97 3.22 -11.53
C GLY A 197 4.34 1.84 -11.33
N LEU A 198 3.24 1.79 -10.59
CA LEU A 198 2.65 0.52 -10.14
C LEU A 198 1.93 -0.25 -11.23
N GLY A 199 1.62 0.40 -12.36
CA GLY A 199 1.06 -0.21 -13.55
C GLY A 199 1.93 -1.32 -14.14
N GLU A 200 3.22 -1.36 -13.83
CA GLU A 200 4.11 -2.46 -14.20
C GLU A 200 3.82 -3.75 -13.41
N LEU A 201 3.24 -3.65 -12.19
CA LEU A 201 2.96 -4.83 -11.36
C LEU A 201 1.88 -5.73 -11.99
N PRO A 202 0.67 -5.24 -12.35
CA PRO A 202 -0.31 -6.07 -13.03
C PRO A 202 0.22 -6.65 -14.35
N GLN A 203 1.03 -5.89 -15.10
CA GLN A 203 1.64 -6.36 -16.34
C GLN A 203 2.63 -7.51 -16.09
N GLY A 204 3.48 -7.38 -15.07
CA GLY A 204 4.43 -8.42 -14.65
C GLY A 204 3.73 -9.71 -14.23
N PHE A 205 2.69 -9.61 -13.41
CA PHE A 205 1.88 -10.77 -13.02
C PHE A 205 1.06 -11.35 -14.19
N ALA A 206 0.60 -10.51 -15.12
CA ALA A 206 -0.09 -10.97 -16.31
C ALA A 206 0.81 -11.80 -17.22
N ARG A 207 2.05 -11.31 -17.43
CA ARG A 207 3.08 -12.06 -18.14
C ARG A 207 3.43 -13.37 -17.44
N LEU A 208 3.56 -13.35 -16.11
CA LEU A 208 3.78 -14.58 -15.34
C LEU A 208 2.68 -15.59 -15.60
N SER A 209 1.42 -15.19 -15.41
CA SER A 209 0.28 -16.10 -15.63
C SER A 209 0.23 -16.62 -17.06
N ALA A 210 0.57 -15.80 -18.08
CA ALA A 210 0.69 -16.25 -19.46
C ALA A 210 1.77 -17.31 -19.70
N ILE A 211 2.92 -17.21 -19.04
CA ILE A 211 3.99 -18.23 -19.10
C ILE A 211 3.48 -19.59 -18.59
N TYR A 212 2.50 -19.60 -17.69
CA TYR A 212 1.88 -20.80 -17.12
C TYR A 212 0.56 -21.18 -17.81
N GLY A 213 0.30 -20.67 -19.02
CA GLY A 213 -0.87 -21.02 -19.83
C GLY A 213 -2.11 -20.17 -19.56
N GLY A 214 -2.02 -19.14 -18.74
CA GLY A 214 -3.08 -18.16 -18.55
C GLY A 214 -3.31 -17.30 -19.79
N THR A 215 -4.56 -16.89 -20.03
CA THR A 215 -4.91 -15.96 -21.12
C THR A 215 -5.48 -14.67 -20.54
N TYR A 216 -4.91 -13.53 -20.91
CA TYR A 216 -5.42 -12.20 -20.56
C TYR A 216 -6.25 -11.64 -21.70
N MET A 217 -7.42 -11.11 -21.37
CA MET A 217 -8.33 -10.46 -22.31
C MET A 217 -8.68 -9.10 -21.73
N LEU A 218 -8.22 -8.02 -22.36
CA LEU A 218 -8.61 -6.65 -22.09
C LEU A 218 -9.78 -6.25 -23.01
N GLN A 219 -10.44 -5.15 -22.69
CA GLN A 219 -11.61 -4.65 -23.42
C GLN A 219 -12.70 -5.72 -23.58
N LYS A 220 -12.81 -6.60 -22.59
CA LYS A 220 -13.69 -7.78 -22.62
C LYS A 220 -14.76 -7.60 -21.56
N ASN A 221 -15.89 -7.05 -21.99
CA ASN A 221 -17.04 -6.82 -21.10
C ASN A 221 -17.61 -8.14 -20.60
N ILE A 222 -17.96 -8.18 -19.31
CA ILE A 222 -18.66 -9.31 -18.72
C ILE A 222 -20.15 -9.01 -18.75
N ASP A 223 -20.90 -9.78 -19.53
CA ASP A 223 -22.35 -9.61 -19.69
C ASP A 223 -23.11 -10.22 -18.51
N GLU A 224 -22.64 -11.39 -18.04
CA GLU A 224 -23.34 -12.17 -17.03
C GLU A 224 -22.37 -13.07 -16.24
N ILE A 225 -22.57 -13.15 -14.92
CA ILE A 225 -22.00 -14.20 -14.07
C ILE A 225 -22.99 -15.35 -14.05
N VAL A 226 -22.62 -16.49 -14.64
CA VAL A 226 -23.52 -17.64 -14.80
C VAL A 226 -23.51 -18.47 -13.52
N MET A 227 -24.70 -18.65 -12.95
CA MET A 227 -24.92 -19.36 -11.70
C MET A 227 -25.87 -20.55 -11.90
N GLU A 228 -25.55 -21.70 -11.33
CA GLU A 228 -26.43 -22.87 -11.25
C GLU A 228 -26.55 -23.33 -9.80
N ASN A 229 -27.79 -23.51 -9.30
CA ASN A 229 -28.06 -23.92 -7.91
C ASN A 229 -27.36 -23.04 -6.86
N GLY A 230 -27.25 -21.73 -7.12
CA GLY A 230 -26.59 -20.77 -6.23
C GLY A 230 -25.05 -20.82 -6.25
N LYS A 231 -24.45 -21.55 -7.18
CA LYS A 231 -22.99 -21.62 -7.36
C LYS A 231 -22.55 -21.10 -8.71
N PHE A 232 -21.38 -20.48 -8.75
CA PHE A 232 -20.71 -20.06 -9.96
C PHE A 232 -20.35 -21.25 -10.85
N VAL A 233 -20.66 -21.13 -12.15
CA VAL A 233 -20.29 -22.13 -13.17
C VAL A 233 -19.62 -21.55 -14.41
N GLY A 234 -19.62 -20.23 -14.58
CA GLY A 234 -18.98 -19.59 -15.72
C GLY A 234 -19.27 -18.10 -15.85
N VAL A 235 -18.66 -17.50 -16.87
CA VAL A 235 -18.82 -16.09 -17.21
C VAL A 235 -19.25 -15.99 -18.66
N LYS A 236 -20.27 -15.16 -18.93
CA LYS A 236 -20.72 -14.84 -20.28
C LYS A 236 -20.11 -13.52 -20.75
N SER A 237 -19.59 -13.49 -21.97
CA SER A 237 -19.01 -12.31 -22.59
C SER A 237 -19.12 -12.42 -24.11
N ASP A 238 -19.66 -11.38 -24.75
CA ASP A 238 -19.90 -11.31 -26.20
C ASP A 238 -20.74 -12.50 -26.71
N GLY A 239 -21.71 -12.94 -25.91
CA GLY A 239 -22.60 -14.06 -26.25
C GLY A 239 -22.02 -15.46 -26.02
N GLU A 240 -20.73 -15.59 -25.69
CA GLU A 240 -20.08 -16.86 -25.38
C GLU A 240 -19.96 -17.08 -23.87
N VAL A 241 -20.02 -18.34 -23.41
CA VAL A 241 -19.88 -18.71 -22.00
C VAL A 241 -18.60 -19.49 -21.78
N VAL A 242 -17.70 -18.94 -20.95
CA VAL A 242 -16.49 -19.63 -20.47
C VAL A 242 -16.80 -20.25 -19.12
N LYS A 243 -16.71 -21.58 -19.03
CA LYS A 243 -16.98 -22.33 -17.79
C LYS A 243 -15.77 -22.37 -16.89
N ALA A 244 -15.99 -22.26 -15.58
CA ALA A 244 -14.97 -22.38 -14.55
C ALA A 244 -15.58 -22.85 -13.22
N LYS A 245 -14.76 -23.40 -12.32
CA LYS A 245 -15.21 -23.89 -11.01
C LYS A 245 -15.33 -22.80 -9.95
N ALA A 246 -14.63 -21.69 -10.14
CA ALA A 246 -14.59 -20.56 -9.23
C ALA A 246 -14.22 -19.30 -10.02
N VAL A 247 -14.55 -18.14 -9.47
CA VAL A 247 -14.17 -16.83 -10.01
C VAL A 247 -13.55 -15.97 -8.92
N ILE A 248 -12.50 -15.24 -9.28
CA ILE A 248 -11.94 -14.16 -8.48
C ILE A 248 -12.19 -12.85 -9.23
N GLY A 249 -12.59 -11.80 -8.53
CA GLY A 249 -12.61 -10.46 -9.10
C GLY A 249 -12.78 -9.38 -8.05
N ASP A 250 -12.67 -8.12 -8.48
CA ASP A 250 -12.84 -6.96 -7.61
C ASP A 250 -14.32 -6.61 -7.40
N PRO A 251 -14.65 -5.75 -6.42
CA PRO A 251 -16.02 -5.37 -6.09
C PRO A 251 -16.86 -4.87 -7.26
N SER A 252 -16.26 -4.24 -8.28
CA SER A 252 -17.00 -3.67 -9.41
C SER A 252 -17.68 -4.72 -10.31
N TYR A 253 -17.24 -5.97 -10.25
CA TYR A 253 -17.87 -7.09 -10.95
C TYR A 253 -18.98 -7.76 -10.12
N PHE A 254 -19.00 -7.53 -8.81
CA PHE A 254 -19.90 -8.23 -7.87
C PHE A 254 -20.58 -7.26 -6.88
N PRO A 255 -21.35 -6.26 -7.35
CA PRO A 255 -21.96 -5.25 -6.48
C PRO A 255 -22.89 -5.86 -5.41
N ASN A 256 -23.53 -7.01 -5.70
CA ASN A 256 -24.41 -7.71 -4.76
C ASN A 256 -23.67 -8.64 -3.77
N HIS A 257 -22.36 -8.82 -3.92
CA HIS A 257 -21.54 -9.66 -3.01
C HIS A 257 -20.61 -8.81 -2.14
N THR A 258 -20.82 -7.50 -2.11
CA THR A 258 -19.97 -6.56 -1.39
C THR A 258 -20.80 -5.58 -0.57
N LYS A 259 -20.17 -5.02 0.46
CA LYS A 259 -20.72 -3.93 1.26
C LYS A 259 -19.73 -2.78 1.28
N LYS A 260 -20.25 -1.55 1.24
CA LYS A 260 -19.45 -0.35 1.45
C LYS A 260 -18.93 -0.33 2.89
N THR A 261 -17.63 -0.11 3.07
CA THR A 261 -16.99 0.00 4.38
C THR A 261 -16.49 1.42 4.68
N GLY A 262 -16.47 2.29 3.68
CA GLY A 262 -16.10 3.69 3.82
C GLY A 262 -15.88 4.35 2.47
N SER A 263 -15.19 5.48 2.48
CA SER A 263 -14.71 6.16 1.28
C SER A 263 -13.28 6.67 1.53
N VAL A 264 -12.48 6.75 0.48
CA VAL A 264 -11.11 7.30 0.51
C VAL A 264 -11.07 8.49 -0.43
N VAL A 265 -10.51 9.60 0.05
CA VAL A 265 -10.13 10.74 -0.79
C VAL A 265 -8.66 10.64 -1.14
N ARG A 266 -8.33 10.89 -2.41
CA ARG A 266 -6.97 11.00 -2.92
C ARG A 266 -6.85 12.30 -3.71
N VAL A 267 -5.87 13.11 -3.36
CA VAL A 267 -5.57 14.38 -4.02
C VAL A 267 -4.20 14.25 -4.68
N ILE A 268 -4.21 14.07 -6.00
CA ILE A 268 -3.03 13.93 -6.83
C ILE A 268 -2.55 15.34 -7.23
N CYS A 269 -1.29 15.66 -6.94
CA CYS A 269 -0.70 16.97 -7.15
C CYS A 269 0.53 16.87 -8.05
N ILE A 270 0.62 17.74 -9.05
CA ILE A 270 1.83 17.95 -9.85
C ILE A 270 2.58 19.14 -9.27
N LEU A 271 3.86 18.94 -8.95
CA LEU A 271 4.79 19.96 -8.46
C LEU A 271 5.97 20.08 -9.42
N ASN A 272 6.66 21.23 -9.42
CA ASN A 272 7.92 21.44 -10.14
C ASN A 272 9.10 21.69 -9.19
N HIS A 273 8.98 21.23 -7.95
CA HIS A 273 9.99 21.35 -6.92
C HIS A 273 9.84 20.18 -5.93
N PRO A 274 10.91 19.81 -5.21
CA PRO A 274 10.80 18.83 -4.13
C PRO A 274 9.92 19.36 -3.00
N ILE A 275 9.34 18.45 -2.22
CA ILE A 275 8.54 18.82 -1.05
C ILE A 275 9.44 19.60 -0.06
N PRO A 276 9.03 20.79 0.41
CA PRO A 276 9.81 21.56 1.39
C PRO A 276 10.21 20.76 2.63
N ASN A 277 11.37 21.09 3.20
CA ASN A 277 11.91 20.46 4.41
C ASN A 277 12.22 18.95 4.30
N THR A 278 12.43 18.43 3.10
CA THR A 278 12.80 17.02 2.87
C THR A 278 14.27 16.81 2.46
N GLY A 279 15.05 17.89 2.39
CA GLY A 279 16.43 17.84 1.89
C GLY A 279 16.51 17.56 0.39
N ASP A 280 15.61 18.18 -0.38
CA ASP A 280 15.47 18.02 -1.84
C ASP A 280 15.32 16.55 -2.29
N ALA A 281 14.60 15.76 -1.49
CA ALA A 281 14.38 14.35 -1.75
C ALA A 281 13.61 14.12 -3.07
N ASP A 282 14.07 13.16 -3.87
CA ASP A 282 13.42 12.77 -5.13
C ASP A 282 12.11 12.00 -4.93
N SER A 283 11.85 11.54 -3.71
CA SER A 283 10.69 10.74 -3.32
C SER A 283 10.50 10.73 -1.80
N VAL A 284 9.25 10.73 -1.35
CA VAL A 284 8.87 10.94 0.05
C VAL A 284 7.71 10.04 0.42
N GLN A 285 7.85 9.33 1.54
CA GLN A 285 6.71 8.84 2.33
C GLN A 285 6.56 9.76 3.54
N LEU A 286 5.36 10.28 3.78
CA LEU A 286 5.05 11.03 4.99
C LEU A 286 3.74 10.53 5.62
N VAL A 287 3.77 10.26 6.93
CA VAL A 287 2.58 9.95 7.74
C VAL A 287 2.23 11.18 8.58
N ILE A 288 0.96 11.55 8.59
CA ILE A 288 0.39 12.56 9.48
C ILE A 288 -0.56 11.84 10.43
N PRO A 289 -0.10 11.50 11.65
CA PRO A 289 -0.92 10.75 12.59
C PRO A 289 -2.21 11.51 12.93
N GLN A 290 -3.31 10.78 13.02
CA GLN A 290 -4.66 11.32 13.24
C GLN A 290 -4.75 12.28 14.44
N ASN A 291 -4.01 11.99 15.52
CA ASN A 291 -3.99 12.77 16.75
C ASN A 291 -3.33 14.15 16.56
N GLN A 292 -2.45 14.31 15.55
CA GLN A 292 -1.77 15.56 15.22
C GLN A 292 -2.65 16.54 14.41
N VAL A 293 -3.77 16.05 13.87
CA VAL A 293 -4.69 16.81 13.01
C VAL A 293 -6.15 16.69 13.44
N HIS A 294 -6.39 16.18 14.65
CA HIS A 294 -7.72 16.02 15.26
C HIS A 294 -8.70 15.20 14.40
N ARG A 295 -8.20 14.11 13.82
CA ARG A 295 -8.95 13.16 13.00
C ARG A 295 -9.10 11.80 13.69
N LYS A 296 -9.87 10.91 13.08
CA LYS A 296 -9.97 9.49 13.46
C LYS A 296 -9.12 8.57 12.60
N HIS A 297 -8.61 9.08 11.49
CA HIS A 297 -7.73 8.36 10.58
C HIS A 297 -6.58 9.25 10.12
N ASP A 298 -5.43 8.62 9.92
CA ASP A 298 -4.22 9.25 9.41
C ASP A 298 -4.38 9.86 8.01
N VAL A 299 -3.55 10.86 7.74
CA VAL A 299 -3.34 11.40 6.39
C VAL A 299 -1.97 10.96 5.89
N TYR A 300 -1.92 10.39 4.69
CA TYR A 300 -0.68 9.94 4.06
C TYR A 300 -0.30 10.85 2.91
N VAL A 301 1.01 11.07 2.73
CA VAL A 301 1.57 11.69 1.53
C VAL A 301 2.60 10.74 0.92
N ALA A 302 2.38 10.36 -0.33
CA ALA A 302 3.33 9.62 -1.15
C ALA A 302 3.78 10.50 -2.31
N SER A 303 5.09 10.72 -2.44
CA SER A 303 5.67 11.52 -3.52
C SER A 303 6.75 10.75 -4.25
N VAL A 304 6.67 10.80 -5.58
CA VAL A 304 7.64 10.26 -6.52
C VAL A 304 7.88 11.28 -7.63
N SER A 305 8.93 11.10 -8.43
CA SER A 305 9.37 12.10 -9.41
C SER A 305 9.92 11.45 -10.67
N ALA A 306 10.45 12.25 -11.58
CA ALA A 306 11.19 11.80 -12.75
C ALA A 306 12.28 10.75 -12.43
N ALA A 307 12.81 10.73 -11.19
CA ALA A 307 13.74 9.70 -10.71
C ALA A 307 13.18 8.27 -10.75
N HIS A 308 11.84 8.13 -10.80
CA HIS A 308 11.09 6.88 -10.88
C HIS A 308 10.44 6.70 -12.27
N SER A 309 10.71 7.57 -13.24
CA SER A 309 10.11 7.53 -14.58
C SER A 309 8.57 7.63 -14.60
N VAL A 310 7.99 8.37 -13.65
CA VAL A 310 6.53 8.56 -13.51
C VAL A 310 6.03 9.94 -13.92
N CYS A 311 6.93 10.87 -14.19
CA CYS A 311 6.62 12.20 -14.72
C CYS A 311 7.82 12.79 -15.47
N ALA A 312 7.58 13.87 -16.22
CA ALA A 312 8.62 14.60 -16.94
C ALA A 312 9.73 15.12 -16.00
N LYS A 313 10.92 15.35 -16.58
CA LYS A 313 12.07 15.91 -15.85
C LYS A 313 11.68 17.19 -15.10
N ASP A 314 12.22 17.35 -13.89
CA ASP A 314 12.01 18.49 -12.99
C ASP A 314 10.59 18.56 -12.38
N PHE A 315 9.73 17.56 -12.62
CA PHE A 315 8.42 17.42 -11.98
C PHE A 315 8.40 16.34 -10.89
N PHE A 316 7.41 16.48 -10.02
CA PHE A 316 7.07 15.55 -8.94
C PHE A 316 5.57 15.29 -8.97
N VAL A 317 5.18 14.08 -8.59
CA VAL A 317 3.80 13.67 -8.36
C VAL A 317 3.67 13.33 -6.89
N ALA A 318 2.93 14.16 -6.16
CA ALA A 318 2.62 13.95 -4.76
C ALA A 318 1.15 13.64 -4.60
N ILE A 319 0.81 12.62 -3.83
CA ILE A 319 -0.57 12.19 -3.61
C ILE A 319 -0.85 12.21 -2.13
N VAL A 320 -1.87 12.97 -1.74
CA VAL A 320 -2.36 13.05 -0.36
C VAL A 320 -3.61 12.19 -0.23
N SER A 321 -3.68 11.29 0.75
CA SER A 321 -4.82 10.40 0.93
C SER A 321 -5.24 10.22 2.38
N THR A 322 -6.54 10.04 2.61
CA THR A 322 -7.12 9.70 3.92
C THR A 322 -8.48 9.01 3.74
N LEU A 323 -8.93 8.28 4.75
CA LEU A 323 -10.33 7.90 4.87
C LEU A 323 -11.20 9.14 5.09
N VAL A 324 -12.39 9.14 4.50
CA VAL A 324 -13.35 10.26 4.57
C VAL A 324 -14.14 10.20 5.87
N GLU A 325 -14.18 11.31 6.60
CA GLU A 325 -14.89 11.48 7.87
C GLU A 325 -16.02 12.52 7.80
N THR A 326 -16.05 13.36 6.76
CA THR A 326 -16.94 14.51 6.62
C THR A 326 -17.51 14.65 5.20
N ASP A 327 -18.48 15.54 5.03
CA ASP A 327 -19.07 15.85 3.72
C ASP A 327 -18.17 16.75 2.84
N ASN A 328 -16.96 17.10 3.29
CA ASN A 328 -15.98 17.85 2.50
C ASN A 328 -14.63 17.09 2.44
N PRO A 329 -14.56 16.00 1.65
CA PRO A 329 -13.41 15.09 1.65
C PRO A 329 -12.09 15.78 1.29
N GLU A 330 -12.10 16.72 0.35
CA GLU A 330 -10.87 17.40 -0.08
C GLU A 330 -10.22 18.20 1.06
N LYS A 331 -11.04 18.84 1.90
CA LYS A 331 -10.55 19.62 3.06
C LYS A 331 -9.84 18.73 4.09
N GLU A 332 -10.19 17.46 4.15
CA GLU A 332 -9.54 16.51 5.07
C GLU A 332 -8.06 16.25 4.70
N CYS A 333 -7.67 16.53 3.46
CA CYS A 333 -6.29 16.45 2.99
C CYS A 333 -5.48 17.75 3.24
N GLU A 334 -6.07 18.81 3.80
CA GLU A 334 -5.46 20.14 3.91
C GLU A 334 -4.11 20.11 4.64
N ALA A 335 -3.98 19.31 5.71
CA ALA A 335 -2.72 19.17 6.45
C ALA A 335 -1.58 18.60 5.59
N GLY A 336 -1.87 17.65 4.71
CA GLY A 336 -0.89 17.10 3.77
C GLY A 336 -0.59 18.06 2.63
N LEU A 337 -1.63 18.71 2.07
CA LEU A 337 -1.50 19.66 0.97
C LEU A 337 -0.68 20.89 1.36
N ALA A 338 -0.85 21.39 2.59
CA ALA A 338 -0.10 22.54 3.12
C ALA A 338 1.42 22.29 3.18
N LEU A 339 1.84 21.02 3.24
CA LEU A 339 3.25 20.64 3.29
C LEU A 339 3.89 20.54 1.90
N LEU A 340 3.11 20.51 0.82
CA LEU A 340 3.61 20.30 -0.54
C LEU A 340 4.27 21.54 -1.16
N GLY A 341 4.05 22.73 -0.62
CA GLY A 341 4.43 23.99 -1.26
C GLY A 341 3.50 24.37 -2.44
N PRO A 342 3.92 25.25 -3.36
CA PRO A 342 3.14 25.60 -4.54
C PRO A 342 2.75 24.40 -5.42
N ILE A 343 1.45 24.17 -5.57
CA ILE A 343 0.90 23.09 -6.41
C ILE A 343 0.56 23.64 -7.80
N LEU A 344 1.07 23.02 -8.87
CA LEU A 344 0.79 23.46 -10.24
C LEU A 344 -0.55 22.96 -10.78
N GLU A 345 -0.92 21.74 -10.41
CA GLU A 345 -2.19 21.11 -10.81
C GLU A 345 -2.61 20.10 -9.75
N LYS A 346 -3.93 19.95 -9.57
CA LYS A 346 -4.52 19.14 -8.49
C LYS A 346 -5.73 18.35 -9.00
N PHE A 347 -5.71 17.03 -8.88
CA PHE A 347 -6.83 16.15 -9.23
C PHE A 347 -7.37 15.48 -7.96
N VAL A 348 -8.66 15.62 -7.71
CA VAL A 348 -9.33 15.05 -6.52
C VAL A 348 -10.15 13.84 -6.97
N ASP A 349 -9.90 12.69 -6.33
CA ASP A 349 -10.66 11.46 -6.53
C ASP A 349 -11.23 11.00 -5.18
N VAL A 350 -12.54 10.80 -5.12
CA VAL A 350 -13.22 10.26 -3.94
C VAL A 350 -13.87 8.96 -4.34
N LYS A 351 -13.47 7.87 -3.69
CA LYS A 351 -13.88 6.52 -4.04
C LYS A 351 -14.41 5.78 -2.84
N ASP A 352 -15.55 5.14 -3.03
CA ASP A 352 -16.09 4.20 -2.06
C ASP A 352 -15.22 2.95 -2.02
N ILE A 353 -14.98 2.46 -0.80
CA ILE A 353 -14.27 1.20 -0.57
C ILE A 353 -15.25 0.13 -0.12
N PHE A 354 -15.04 -1.07 -0.64
CA PHE A 354 -15.91 -2.21 -0.48
C PHE A 354 -15.13 -3.42 0.03
N GLU A 355 -15.82 -4.26 0.79
CA GLU A 355 -15.34 -5.58 1.22
C GLU A 355 -16.39 -6.65 0.89
N PRO A 356 -15.97 -7.91 0.68
CA PRO A 356 -16.90 -9.02 0.46
C PRO A 356 -17.83 -9.23 1.68
N ILE A 357 -19.09 -9.59 1.42
CA ILE A 357 -20.05 -9.95 2.49
C ILE A 357 -19.96 -11.42 2.91
N SER A 358 -19.31 -12.26 2.10
CA SER A 358 -19.08 -13.70 2.33
C SER A 358 -17.64 -14.08 2.02
N ASP A 359 -17.21 -15.27 2.44
CA ASP A 359 -15.86 -15.77 2.16
C ASP A 359 -15.72 -16.39 0.76
N GLY A 360 -16.82 -16.56 0.02
CA GLY A 360 -16.87 -17.14 -1.33
C GLY A 360 -16.95 -18.68 -1.37
N THR A 361 -16.91 -19.37 -0.23
CA THR A 361 -16.88 -20.84 -0.21
C THR A 361 -18.23 -21.48 -0.55
N ALA A 362 -19.34 -20.78 -0.27
CA ALA A 362 -20.69 -21.27 -0.53
C ALA A 362 -21.08 -21.18 -2.02
N ASP A 363 -20.67 -20.11 -2.70
CA ASP A 363 -21.07 -19.74 -4.06
C ASP A 363 -19.93 -19.83 -5.08
N SER A 364 -18.69 -20.04 -4.63
CA SER A 364 -17.46 -20.07 -5.45
C SER A 364 -17.12 -18.72 -6.11
N ILE A 365 -17.54 -17.61 -5.49
CA ILE A 365 -17.23 -16.24 -5.89
C ILE A 365 -16.32 -15.59 -4.84
N PHE A 366 -15.05 -15.39 -5.19
CA PHE A 366 -14.03 -14.86 -4.28
C PHE A 366 -13.73 -13.40 -4.61
N VAL A 367 -14.39 -12.48 -3.90
CA VAL A 367 -14.21 -11.05 -4.13
C VAL A 367 -13.06 -10.48 -3.29
N SER A 368 -12.25 -9.62 -3.90
CA SER A 368 -11.21 -8.86 -3.20
C SER A 368 -11.77 -7.66 -2.45
N LYS A 369 -11.00 -7.12 -1.52
CA LYS A 369 -11.26 -5.81 -0.93
C LYS A 369 -10.83 -4.69 -1.88
N SER A 370 -11.43 -3.52 -1.73
CA SER A 370 -10.93 -2.29 -2.35
C SER A 370 -9.62 -1.86 -1.70
N TYR A 371 -8.77 -1.15 -2.45
CA TYR A 371 -7.55 -0.57 -1.89
C TYR A 371 -7.86 0.53 -0.87
N ASP A 372 -7.35 0.36 0.34
CA ASP A 372 -7.46 1.31 1.44
C ASP A 372 -6.62 2.60 1.22
N ALA A 373 -6.66 3.49 2.21
CA ALA A 373 -5.94 4.77 2.19
C ALA A 373 -4.42 4.64 2.46
N THR A 374 -3.93 3.47 2.87
CA THR A 374 -2.51 3.30 3.24
C THR A 374 -1.60 3.54 2.05
N SER A 375 -0.40 4.05 2.33
CA SER A 375 0.65 4.26 1.32
C SER A 375 1.56 3.04 1.14
N HIS A 376 1.16 1.83 1.57
CA HIS A 376 1.95 0.60 1.44
C HIS A 376 1.09 -0.63 1.09
N PHE A 377 1.74 -1.76 0.78
CA PHE A 377 1.09 -2.98 0.26
C PHE A 377 0.70 -4.05 1.30
N GLU A 378 0.98 -3.86 2.59
CA GLU A 378 0.82 -4.94 3.59
C GLU A 378 -0.63 -5.44 3.70
N THR A 379 -1.61 -4.53 3.75
CA THR A 379 -3.05 -4.89 3.78
C THR A 379 -3.51 -5.55 2.49
N THR A 380 -2.96 -5.15 1.34
CA THR A 380 -3.21 -5.76 0.03
C THR A 380 -2.68 -7.20 -0.01
N CYS A 381 -1.47 -7.43 0.52
CA CYS A 381 -0.89 -8.78 0.58
C CYS A 381 -1.67 -9.70 1.51
N ALA A 382 -2.15 -9.17 2.64
CA ALA A 382 -3.02 -9.91 3.54
C ALA A 382 -4.32 -10.36 2.84
N ASP A 383 -4.93 -9.50 2.01
CA ASP A 383 -6.12 -9.86 1.24
C ASP A 383 -5.83 -10.92 0.16
N VAL A 384 -4.71 -10.82 -0.55
CA VAL A 384 -4.26 -11.84 -1.52
C VAL A 384 -4.12 -13.22 -0.85
N LYS A 385 -3.44 -13.27 0.30
CA LYS A 385 -3.30 -14.52 1.09
C LYS A 385 -4.66 -15.05 1.56
N SER A 386 -5.55 -14.16 2.01
CA SER A 386 -6.91 -14.51 2.42
C SER A 386 -7.70 -15.13 1.25
N ILE A 387 -7.71 -14.48 0.08
CA ILE A 387 -8.38 -15.01 -1.13
C ILE A 387 -7.81 -16.38 -1.51
N TYR A 388 -6.48 -16.51 -1.54
CA TYR A 388 -5.83 -17.78 -1.87
C TYR A 388 -6.25 -18.90 -0.90
N LYS A 389 -6.28 -18.62 0.40
CA LYS A 389 -6.72 -19.58 1.42
C LYS A 389 -8.18 -19.95 1.27
N ARG A 390 -9.07 -18.98 1.06
CA ARG A 390 -10.51 -19.20 0.86
C ARG A 390 -10.78 -20.06 -0.38
N LEU A 391 -10.06 -19.80 -1.47
CA LEU A 391 -10.20 -20.53 -2.74
C LEU A 391 -9.63 -21.95 -2.68
N THR A 392 -8.43 -22.11 -2.11
CA THR A 392 -7.68 -23.38 -2.20
C THR A 392 -7.78 -24.25 -0.95
N GLY A 393 -8.26 -23.70 0.16
CA GLY A 393 -8.24 -24.34 1.48
C GLY A 393 -6.85 -24.38 2.15
N ASN A 394 -5.81 -23.81 1.53
CA ASN A 394 -4.42 -23.90 1.97
C ASN A 394 -3.80 -22.52 2.21
N GLU A 395 -2.90 -22.41 3.19
CA GLU A 395 -2.08 -21.20 3.37
C GLU A 395 -1.18 -20.99 2.15
N LEU A 396 -1.06 -19.74 1.69
CA LEU A 396 -0.13 -19.39 0.63
C LEU A 396 1.30 -19.47 1.16
N LYS A 397 2.02 -20.53 0.78
CA LYS A 397 3.45 -20.68 1.06
C LYS A 397 4.26 -20.14 -0.10
N VAL A 398 4.91 -19.01 0.14
CA VAL A 398 5.78 -18.35 -0.85
C VAL A 398 7.21 -18.82 -0.61
N GLU A 399 7.49 -20.05 -1.04
CA GLU A 399 8.78 -20.72 -0.83
C GLU A 399 9.31 -21.32 -2.16
N GLY A 400 10.63 -21.32 -2.35
CA GLY A 400 11.26 -21.84 -3.57
C GLY A 400 11.01 -20.98 -4.82
N LYS A 401 11.60 -21.33 -5.96
CA LYS A 401 11.31 -20.68 -7.24
C LYS A 401 10.18 -21.41 -7.93
N VAL A 402 9.24 -20.67 -8.55
CA VAL A 402 8.19 -21.31 -9.37
C VAL A 402 8.89 -22.09 -10.49
N LYS A 403 8.73 -23.42 -10.48
CA LYS A 403 9.26 -24.27 -11.55
C LYS A 403 8.39 -24.07 -12.80
N LYS A 404 8.99 -23.96 -13.98
CA LYS A 404 8.20 -24.01 -15.22
C LYS A 404 7.50 -25.36 -15.29
N LEU A 405 6.28 -25.37 -15.84
CA LEU A 405 5.72 -26.63 -16.35
C LEU A 405 6.61 -27.01 -17.54
N ASP A 406 7.39 -28.07 -17.39
CA ASP A 406 8.14 -28.63 -18.52
C ASP A 406 7.11 -29.09 -19.56
N GLU A 407 7.33 -28.80 -20.84
CA GLU A 407 6.48 -29.20 -21.97
C GLU A 407 6.47 -30.72 -22.22
N GLU A 408 6.93 -31.54 -21.28
CA GLU A 408 6.94 -33.01 -21.34
C GLU A 408 5.84 -33.60 -20.44
N GLY A 409 4.59 -33.41 -20.87
CA GLY A 409 3.43 -34.02 -20.22
C GLY A 409 2.26 -34.34 -21.16
N GLN A 410 2.47 -34.23 -22.49
CA GLN A 410 1.55 -34.75 -23.50
C GLN A 410 2.22 -35.89 -24.28
N ALA A 411 2.51 -36.99 -23.60
CA ALA A 411 2.60 -38.33 -24.19
C ALA A 411 2.90 -39.35 -23.08
N GLN A 412 1.83 -39.94 -22.51
CA GLN A 412 1.66 -41.38 -22.39
C GLN A 412 0.24 -41.71 -21.95
#